data_AF-A0A7C6A8P4-F1
#
_entry.id   AF-A0A7C6A8P4-F1
#
_cell.length_a   1.000
_cell.length_b   1.000
_cell.length_c   1.000
_cell.angle_alpha   90.00
_cell.angle_beta   90.00
_cell.angle_gamma   90.00
#
_symmetry.space_group_name_H-M   'P 1'
#
loop_
_entity.id
_entity.type
_entity.pdbx_description
1 polymer ?
#
loop_
_entity_poly.entity_id
_entity_poly.type
_entity_poly.pdbx_seq_one_letter_code
_entity_poly.pdbx_strand_id
1 'polypeptide(L)'
;MKSLWDDIKDWLGDATKVAIKEAEDLTRKGKLKMTIFSLSRKIEKKLAELGGLVYHNLTKAENFDLTSDERVKNYLKEIRKLELTLKRKQKELQEKK
;
A
#
# COMPACT_ATOMS: atom_id res chain seq x y z
N MET A 1 8.77 4.76 16.36
CA MET A 1 8.77 3.94 15.12
C MET A 1 7.72 4.53 14.20
N LYS A 2 8.09 4.93 12.97
CA LYS A 2 7.07 5.23 11.96
C LYS A 2 6.35 3.94 11.60
N SER A 3 5.03 3.99 11.48
CA SER A 3 4.27 2.84 10.99
C SER A 3 4.47 2.71 9.48
N LEU A 4 4.34 1.48 8.94
CA LEU A 4 4.34 1.27 7.49
C LEU A 4 3.24 2.10 6.79
N TRP A 5 2.15 2.40 7.51
CA TRP A 5 1.11 3.30 7.03
C TRP A 5 1.60 4.75 6.89
N ASP A 6 2.48 5.20 7.78
CA ASP A 6 3.13 6.51 7.65
C ASP A 6 4.10 6.52 6.47
N ASP A 7 4.87 5.46 6.26
CA ASP A 7 5.73 5.33 5.09
C ASP A 7 4.92 5.32 3.77
N ILE A 8 3.75 4.67 3.75
CA ILE A 8 2.85 4.66 2.60
C ILE A 8 2.27 6.06 2.35
N LYS A 9 1.83 6.77 3.39
CA LYS A 9 1.31 8.14 3.27
C LYS A 9 2.39 9.11 2.79
N ASP A 10 3.58 9.02 3.34
CA ASP A 10 4.74 9.83 2.92
C ASP A 10 5.05 9.55 1.44
N TRP A 11 5.09 8.27 1.05
CA TRP A 11 5.33 7.90 -0.35
C TRP A 11 4.22 8.34 -1.28
N LEU A 12 2.95 8.29 -0.87
CA LEU A 12 1.84 8.79 -1.67
C LEU A 12 1.95 10.31 -1.85
N GLY A 13 2.24 11.04 -0.78
CA GLY A 13 2.45 12.50 -0.84
C GLY A 13 3.60 12.89 -1.79
N ASP A 14 4.72 12.19 -1.69
CA ASP A 14 5.88 12.40 -2.56
C ASP A 14 5.61 11.93 -4.00
N ALA A 15 4.95 10.78 -4.16
CA ALA A 15 4.65 10.21 -5.48
C ALA A 15 3.60 11.00 -6.24
N THR A 16 2.63 11.65 -5.59
CA THR A 16 1.69 12.55 -6.28
C THR A 16 2.42 13.74 -6.87
N LYS A 17 3.37 14.35 -6.14
CA LYS A 17 4.21 15.44 -6.65
C LYS A 17 5.12 15.00 -7.79
N VAL A 18 5.63 13.77 -7.71
CA VAL A 18 6.53 13.18 -8.71
C VAL A 18 5.78 12.68 -9.94
N ALA A 19 4.59 12.10 -9.79
CA ALA A 19 3.76 11.63 -10.90
C ALA A 19 3.31 12.78 -11.79
N ILE A 20 3.02 13.96 -11.23
CA ILE A 20 2.71 15.17 -12.01
C ILE A 20 3.92 15.59 -12.85
N LYS A 21 5.13 15.56 -12.29
CA LYS A 21 6.36 15.92 -13.01
C LYS A 21 6.83 14.88 -14.03
N GLU A 22 6.59 13.60 -13.77
CA GLU A 22 7.15 12.49 -14.56
C GLU A 22 6.10 11.86 -15.50
N ALA A 23 4.82 12.25 -15.41
CA ALA A 23 3.84 11.94 -16.45
C ALA A 23 4.27 12.52 -17.82
N GLU A 24 5.08 13.59 -17.80
CA GLU A 24 5.71 14.16 -18.99
C GLU A 24 6.98 13.40 -19.42
N ASP A 25 7.57 12.59 -18.54
CA ASP A 25 8.89 11.96 -18.75
C ASP A 25 8.81 10.41 -18.78
N LEU A 26 8.70 9.84 -19.99
CA LEU A 26 8.50 8.40 -20.24
C LEU A 26 9.75 7.51 -20.00
N THR A 27 10.67 7.94 -19.15
CA THR A 27 11.91 7.23 -18.85
C THR A 27 11.68 5.95 -18.03
N ARG A 28 12.69 5.07 -17.99
CA ARG A 28 12.66 3.88 -17.10
C ARG A 28 12.45 4.27 -15.62
N LYS A 29 12.95 5.44 -15.20
CA LYS A 29 12.80 5.98 -13.84
C LYS A 29 11.38 6.47 -13.59
N GLY A 30 10.78 7.20 -14.54
CA GLY A 30 9.38 7.61 -14.50
C GLY A 30 8.42 6.42 -14.41
N LYS A 31 8.63 5.39 -15.26
CA LYS A 31 7.84 4.14 -15.21
C LYS A 31 7.93 3.42 -13.86
N LEU A 32 9.12 3.38 -13.26
CA LEU A 32 9.33 2.76 -11.95
C LEU A 32 8.61 3.54 -10.84
N LYS A 33 8.68 4.87 -10.85
CA LYS A 33 7.93 5.75 -9.92
C LYS A 33 6.42 5.56 -10.04
N MET A 34 5.88 5.50 -11.27
CA MET A 34 4.47 5.23 -11.52
C MET A 34 4.04 3.85 -11.02
N THR A 35 4.91 2.84 -11.17
CA THR A 35 4.65 1.50 -10.62
C THR A 35 4.56 1.54 -9.09
N ILE A 36 5.47 2.24 -8.43
CA ILE A 36 5.46 2.39 -6.97
C ILE A 36 4.19 3.14 -6.53
N PHE A 37 3.80 4.22 -7.22
CA PHE A 37 2.56 4.94 -6.95
C PHE A 37 1.33 4.02 -7.04
N SER A 38 1.21 3.22 -8.10
CA SER A 38 0.11 2.27 -8.28
C SER A 38 0.08 1.22 -7.16
N LEU A 39 1.24 0.70 -6.75
CA LEU A 39 1.35 -0.25 -5.64
C LEU A 39 0.92 0.38 -4.32
N SER A 40 1.36 1.61 -4.03
CA SER A 40 0.96 2.34 -2.82
C SER A 40 -0.56 2.54 -2.76
N ARG A 41 -1.18 2.97 -3.86
CA ARG A 41 -2.66 3.13 -3.95
C ARG A 41 -3.40 1.80 -3.76
N LYS A 42 -2.85 0.68 -4.27
CA LYS A 42 -3.43 -0.65 -4.06
C LYS A 42 -3.38 -1.07 -2.58
N ILE A 43 -2.25 -0.83 -1.91
CA ILE A 43 -2.11 -1.13 -0.47
C ILE A 43 -3.08 -0.28 0.35
N GLU A 44 -3.18 1.02 0.05
CA GLU A 44 -4.12 1.94 0.70
C GLU A 44 -5.56 1.44 0.58
N LYS A 45 -5.99 1.07 -0.62
CA LYS A 45 -7.32 0.51 -0.86
C LYS A 45 -7.56 -0.77 -0.05
N LYS A 46 -6.58 -1.67 0.00
CA LYS A 46 -6.69 -2.94 0.76
C LYS A 46 -6.74 -2.71 2.26
N LEU A 47 -5.99 -1.74 2.78
CA LEU A 47 -6.06 -1.34 4.19
C LEU A 47 -7.42 -0.72 4.53
N ALA A 48 -8.00 0.10 3.64
CA ALA A 48 -9.34 0.64 3.82
C ALA A 48 -10.42 -0.45 3.79
N GLU A 49 -10.32 -1.41 2.86
CA GLU A 49 -11.21 -2.58 2.78
C GLU A 49 -11.13 -3.43 4.06
N LEU A 50 -9.91 -3.72 4.55
CA LEU A 50 -9.69 -4.43 5.80
C LEU A 50 -10.26 -3.66 6.99
N GLY A 51 -9.98 -2.36 7.10
CA GLY A 51 -10.48 -1.51 8.17
C GLY A 51 -12.01 -1.47 8.20
N GLY A 52 -12.65 -1.35 7.02
CA GLY A 52 -14.11 -1.40 6.89
C GLY A 52 -14.69 -2.74 7.33
N LEU A 53 -14.06 -3.86 6.96
CA LEU A 53 -14.47 -5.20 7.40
C LEU A 53 -14.38 -5.34 8.92
N VAL A 54 -13.24 -4.96 9.50
CA VAL A 54 -13.00 -5.04 10.95
C VAL A 54 -13.99 -4.16 11.71
N TYR A 55 -14.16 -2.91 11.28
CA TYR A 55 -15.11 -1.97 11.86
C TYR A 55 -16.54 -2.53 11.82
N HIS A 56 -16.97 -3.06 10.68
CA HIS A 56 -18.31 -3.64 10.53
C HIS A 56 -18.55 -4.85 11.44
N ASN A 57 -17.57 -5.74 11.55
CA ASN A 57 -17.74 -6.96 12.33
C ASN A 57 -17.68 -6.68 13.83
N LEU A 58 -16.80 -5.79 14.29
CA LEU A 58 -16.73 -5.38 15.70
C LEU A 58 -17.94 -4.59 16.16
N THR A 59 -18.61 -3.85 15.26
CA THR A 59 -19.82 -3.09 15.60
C THR A 59 -21.09 -3.94 15.62
N LYS A 60 -21.09 -5.11 14.98
CA LYS A 60 -22.28 -5.97 14.86
C LYS A 60 -22.24 -7.24 15.70
N ALA A 61 -21.07 -7.67 16.16
CA ALA A 61 -20.93 -8.90 16.92
C ALA A 61 -20.17 -8.66 18.23
N GLU A 62 -20.76 -9.07 19.36
CA GLU A 62 -20.14 -8.96 20.68
C GLU A 62 -18.84 -9.79 20.82
N ASN A 63 -18.65 -10.82 19.99
CA ASN A 63 -17.53 -11.76 20.07
C ASN A 63 -16.89 -12.06 18.70
N PHE A 64 -16.57 -11.03 17.91
CA PHE A 64 -15.86 -11.25 16.65
C PHE A 64 -14.36 -11.49 16.88
N ASP A 65 -13.91 -12.71 16.57
CA ASP A 65 -12.49 -13.05 16.56
C ASP A 65 -11.85 -12.74 15.20
N LEU A 66 -11.00 -11.71 15.19
CA LEU A 66 -10.22 -11.28 14.02
C LEU A 66 -9.25 -12.35 13.51
N THR A 67 -8.79 -13.24 14.39
CA THR A 67 -7.72 -14.19 14.08
C THR A 67 -8.23 -15.43 13.36
N SER A 68 -9.52 -15.75 13.50
CA SER A 68 -10.16 -16.86 12.80
C SER A 68 -10.85 -16.45 11.50
N ASP A 69 -11.11 -15.17 11.26
CA ASP A 69 -11.76 -14.70 10.03
C ASP A 69 -10.85 -14.86 8.80
N GLU A 70 -11.23 -15.77 7.88
CA GLU A 70 -10.47 -16.04 6.66
C GLU A 70 -10.37 -14.83 5.72
N ARG A 71 -11.35 -13.92 5.72
CA ARG A 71 -11.30 -12.69 4.92
C ARG A 71 -10.21 -11.77 5.46
N VAL A 72 -10.14 -11.61 6.79
CA VAL A 72 -9.06 -10.85 7.46
C VAL A 72 -7.71 -11.44 7.11
N LYS A 73 -7.53 -12.77 7.24
CA LYS A 73 -6.28 -13.45 6.86
C LYS A 73 -5.90 -13.22 5.40
N ASN A 74 -6.88 -13.25 4.49
CA ASN A 74 -6.65 -13.02 3.07
C ASN A 74 -6.19 -11.58 2.79
N TYR A 75 -6.84 -10.59 3.39
CA TYR A 75 -6.38 -9.19 3.30
C TYR A 75 -4.96 -9.02 3.82
N LEU A 76 -4.62 -9.59 4.99
CA LEU A 76 -3.26 -9.54 5.54
C LEU A 76 -2.22 -10.17 4.60
N LYS A 77 -2.55 -11.32 4.00
CA LYS A 77 -1.67 -11.99 3.01
C LYS A 77 -1.47 -11.13 1.76
N GLU A 78 -2.55 -10.54 1.23
CA GLU A 78 -2.48 -9.68 0.04
C GLU A 78 -1.68 -8.41 0.30
N ILE A 79 -1.97 -7.72 1.41
CA ILE A 79 -1.25 -6.51 1.83
C ILE A 79 0.25 -6.83 1.95
N ARG A 80 0.61 -7.91 2.64
CA ARG A 80 2.02 -8.31 2.81
C ARG A 80 2.72 -8.60 1.47
N LYS A 81 2.03 -9.23 0.51
CA LYS A 81 2.59 -9.46 -0.84
C LYS A 81 2.82 -8.14 -1.59
N LEU A 82 1.87 -7.22 -1.51
CA LEU A 82 1.99 -5.90 -2.13
C LEU A 82 3.12 -5.08 -1.49
N GLU A 83 3.24 -5.12 -0.16
CA GLU A 83 4.31 -4.45 0.60
C GLU A 83 5.70 -4.95 0.23
N LEU A 84 5.90 -6.26 0.13
CA LEU A 84 7.17 -6.84 -0.31
C LEU A 84 7.52 -6.39 -1.74
N THR A 85 6.51 -6.34 -2.61
CA THR A 85 6.68 -5.87 -3.99
C THR A 85 7.04 -4.39 -4.03
N LEU A 86 6.36 -3.56 -3.22
CA LEU A 86 6.61 -2.13 -3.07
C LEU A 86 8.05 -1.89 -2.60
N LYS A 87 8.49 -2.55 -1.52
CA LYS A 87 9.86 -2.43 -0.99
C LYS A 87 10.91 -2.78 -2.03
N ARG A 88 10.71 -3.85 -2.79
CA ARG A 88 11.64 -4.23 -3.87
C ARG A 88 11.73 -3.14 -4.94
N LYS A 89 10.59 -2.55 -5.34
CA LYS A 89 10.55 -1.49 -6.36
C LYS A 89 11.14 -0.18 -5.86
N GLN A 90 10.93 0.16 -4.59
CA GLN A 90 11.57 1.31 -3.93
C GLN A 90 13.09 1.15 -3.89
N LYS A 91 13.59 -0.04 -3.53
CA LYS A 91 15.03 -0.34 -3.53
C LYS A 91 15.62 -0.21 -4.94
N GLU A 92 14.95 -0.76 -5.96
CA GLU A 92 15.35 -0.61 -7.37
C GLU A 92 15.44 0.87 -7.80
N LEU A 93 14.54 1.73 -7.30
CA LEU A 93 14.58 3.16 -7.60
C LEU A 93 15.73 3.88 -6.88
N GLN A 94 16.06 3.46 -5.67
CA GLN A 94 17.18 4.01 -4.89
C GLN A 94 18.54 3.60 -5.47
N GLU A 95 18.69 2.37 -5.95
CA GLU A 95 19.91 1.88 -6.62
C GLU A 95 20.16 2.53 -7.98
N LYS A 96 19.12 3.15 -8.58
CA LYS A 96 19.20 3.91 -9.83
C LYS A 96 19.28 5.43 -9.61
N LYS A 97 19.48 5.89 -8.36
CA LYS A 97 19.80 7.29 -8.06
C LYS A 97 21.28 7.56 -8.32
#